data_AF-A0A7C4MVJ7-F1
#
_entry.id   AF-A0A7C4MVJ7-F1
#
_cell.length_a   1.000
_cell.length_b   1.000
_cell.length_c   1.000
_cell.angle_alpha   90.00
_cell.angle_beta   90.00
_cell.angle_gamma   90.00
#
_symmetry.space_group_name_H-M   'P 1'
#
loop_
_entity.id
_entity.type
_entity.pdbx_description
1 polymer ?
#
loop_
_entity_poly.entity_id
_entity_poly.type
_entity_poly.pdbx_seq_one_letter_code
_entity_poly.pdbx_strand_id
1 'polypeptide(L)'
;MNIAIEWAERGWIPDSVIRLGIRRLLRLRLRQQRQAEGDEPRGAMARLIDELSWGPVAVAVDQANLQHYEAPTEFFRLVLGPRMKYSSGLWPDRATTLADSEEAMLDIFCRRAELRDGMSVLDLG
;
A
#
# COMPACT_ATOMS: atom_id res chain seq x y z
N MET A 1 -9.44 2.40 -23.17
CA MET A 1 -9.07 3.23 -22.01
C MET A 1 -10.35 3.87 -21.46
N ASN A 2 -10.56 3.90 -20.15
CA ASN A 2 -11.74 4.51 -19.55
C ASN A 2 -11.59 6.04 -19.60
N ILE A 3 -12.51 6.74 -20.28
CA ILE A 3 -12.45 8.21 -20.47
C ILE A 3 -12.32 8.99 -19.15
N ALA A 4 -12.90 8.46 -18.07
CA ALA A 4 -12.81 9.07 -16.75
C ALA A 4 -11.40 9.01 -16.16
N ILE A 5 -10.62 7.97 -16.48
CA ILE A 5 -9.22 7.83 -16.07
C ILE A 5 -8.37 8.84 -16.84
N GLU A 6 -8.54 8.94 -18.15
CA GLU A 6 -7.80 9.88 -18.99
C GLU A 6 -8.06 11.34 -18.57
N TRP A 7 -9.30 11.69 -18.23
CA TRP A 7 -9.62 13.03 -17.72
C TRP A 7 -9.01 13.30 -16.33
N ALA A 8 -8.90 12.28 -15.48
CA ALA A 8 -8.22 12.41 -14.20
C ALA A 8 -6.70 12.61 -14.38
N GLU A 9 -6.07 11.84 -15.27
CA GLU A 9 -4.63 11.94 -15.58
C GLU A 9 -4.27 13.30 -16.19
N ARG A 10 -5.15 13.89 -17.01
CA ARG A 10 -4.99 15.24 -17.57
C ARG A 10 -5.29 16.36 -16.56
N GLY A 11 -5.70 16.04 -15.33
CA GLY A 11 -6.05 17.02 -14.30
C GLY A 11 -7.34 17.79 -14.58
N TRP A 12 -8.23 17.28 -15.46
CA TRP A 12 -9.48 17.93 -15.82
C TRP A 12 -10.60 17.70 -14.80
N ILE A 13 -10.44 16.71 -13.93
CA ILE A 13 -11.41 16.36 -12.90
C ILE A 13 -10.97 16.94 -11.55
N PRO A 14 -11.83 17.70 -10.85
CA PRO A 14 -11.51 18.19 -9.50
C PRO A 14 -11.28 17.05 -8.50
N ASP A 15 -10.36 17.24 -7.55
CA ASP A 15 -10.04 16.31 -6.47
C ASP A 15 -11.27 15.77 -5.72
N SER A 16 -12.29 16.60 -5.51
CA SER A 16 -13.52 16.21 -4.82
C SER A 16 -14.28 15.11 -5.59
N VAL A 17 -14.30 15.21 -6.92
CA VAL A 17 -14.94 14.24 -7.82
C VAL A 17 -14.10 12.97 -7.93
N ILE A 18 -12.76 13.10 -8.01
CA ILE A 18 -11.84 11.94 -7.95
C ILE A 18 -12.07 11.16 -6.66
N ARG A 19 -12.07 11.85 -5.51
CA ARG A 19 -12.32 11.25 -4.19
C ARG A 19 -13.71 10.60 -4.09
N LEU A 20 -14.73 11.18 -4.72
CA LEU A 20 -16.07 10.57 -4.78
C LEU A 20 -16.05 9.25 -5.58
N GLY A 21 -15.40 9.24 -6.74
CA GLY A 21 -15.22 8.05 -7.57
C GLY A 21 -14.51 6.92 -6.83
N ILE A 22 -13.36 7.23 -6.21
CA ILE A 22 -12.59 6.30 -5.39
C ILE A 22 -13.46 5.69 -4.29
N ARG A 23 -14.17 6.53 -3.51
CA ARG A 23 -15.04 6.04 -2.42
C ARG A 23 -16.18 5.15 -2.92
N ARG A 24 -16.72 5.40 -4.13
CA ARG A 24 -17.74 4.54 -4.74
C ARG A 24 -17.15 3.18 -5.11
N LEU A 25 -15.98 3.14 -5.74
CA LEU A 25 -15.30 1.89 -6.13
C LEU A 25 -14.93 1.06 -4.90
N LEU A 26 -14.39 1.70 -3.85
CA LEU A 26 -14.11 1.04 -2.57
C LEU A 26 -15.39 0.44 -1.93
N ARG A 27 -16.51 1.18 -1.94
CA ARG A 27 -17.80 0.66 -1.43
C ARG A 27 -18.31 -0.53 -2.23
N LEU A 28 -18.15 -0.52 -3.56
CA LEU A 28 -18.52 -1.66 -4.41
C LEU A 28 -17.65 -2.88 -4.08
N ARG A 29 -16.34 -2.69 -3.95
CA ARG A 29 -15.41 -3.77 -3.58
C ARG A 29 -15.74 -4.37 -2.21
N LEU A 30 -16.01 -3.54 -1.20
CA LEU A 30 -16.41 -4.00 0.13
C LEU A 30 -17.73 -4.79 0.11
N ARG A 31 -18.70 -4.40 -0.71
CA ARG A 31 -19.95 -5.16 -0.88
C ARG A 31 -19.70 -6.52 -1.52
N GLN A 32 -18.88 -6.56 -2.57
CA GLN A 32 -18.50 -7.81 -3.24
C GLN A 32 -17.79 -8.77 -2.27
N GLN A 33 -16.86 -8.26 -1.46
CA GLN A 33 -16.15 -9.08 -0.46
C GLN A 33 -17.12 -9.65 0.59
N ARG A 34 -18.03 -8.82 1.12
CA ARG A 34 -19.05 -9.28 2.10
C ARG A 34 -20.00 -10.32 1.52
N GLN A 35 -20.42 -10.17 0.25
CA GLN A 35 -21.25 -11.15 -0.44
C GLN A 35 -20.50 -12.47 -0.60
N ALA A 36 -19.27 -12.42 -1.13
CA ALA A 36 -18.42 -13.61 -1.29
C ALA A 36 -18.12 -14.33 0.03
N GLU A 37 -18.04 -13.60 1.15
CA GLU A 37 -17.86 -14.17 2.48
C GLU A 37 -19.15 -14.82 3.02
N GLY A 38 -20.32 -14.21 2.78
CA GLY A 38 -21.61 -14.74 3.22
C GLY A 38 -22.12 -15.95 2.43
N ASP A 39 -21.73 -16.08 1.16
CA ASP A 39 -22.16 -17.17 0.28
C ASP A 39 -21.35 -18.46 0.45
N GLU A 40 -20.27 -18.44 1.24
CA GLU A 40 -19.27 -19.51 1.28
C GLU A 40 -19.20 -20.23 2.63
N PRO A 41 -19.56 -21.53 2.69
CA PRO A 41 -19.63 -22.29 3.94
C PRO A 41 -18.32 -22.39 4.72
N ARG A 42 -17.17 -22.37 4.01
CA ARG A 42 -15.83 -22.42 4.63
C ARG A 42 -15.22 -21.03 4.88
N GLY A 43 -15.90 -19.96 4.43
CA GLY A 43 -15.39 -18.60 4.41
C GLY A 43 -14.45 -18.32 3.24
N ALA A 44 -14.60 -17.15 2.60
CA ALA A 44 -13.80 -16.73 1.45
C ALA A 44 -12.29 -16.70 1.74
N MET A 45 -11.90 -16.38 2.98
CA MET A 45 -10.50 -16.37 3.41
C MET A 45 -9.85 -17.76 3.35
N ALA A 46 -10.54 -18.80 3.82
CA ALA A 46 -9.98 -20.15 3.86
C ALA A 46 -9.68 -20.67 2.45
N ARG A 47 -10.60 -20.45 1.50
CA ARG A 47 -10.37 -20.81 0.09
C ARG A 47 -9.19 -20.08 -0.52
N LEU A 48 -9.03 -18.79 -0.21
CA LEU A 48 -7.89 -18.01 -0.69
C LEU A 48 -6.57 -18.54 -0.12
N ILE A 49 -6.54 -18.93 1.16
CA ILE A 49 -5.35 -19.56 1.77
C ILE A 49 -5.02 -20.87 1.04
N ASP A 50 -6.01 -21.72 0.81
CA ASP A 50 -5.81 -22.98 0.09
C ASP A 50 -5.24 -22.73 -1.32
N GLU A 51 -5.81 -21.76 -2.05
CA GLU A 51 -5.36 -21.40 -3.39
C GLU A 51 -3.91 -20.86 -3.40
N LEU A 52 -3.60 -19.92 -2.50
CA LEU A 52 -2.27 -19.30 -2.42
C LEU A 52 -1.21 -20.28 -1.87
N SER A 53 -1.60 -21.30 -1.11
CA SER A 53 -0.66 -22.28 -0.55
C SER A 53 0.00 -23.17 -1.61
N TRP A 54 -0.63 -23.32 -2.77
CA TRP A 54 -0.12 -24.10 -3.90
C TRP A 54 0.38 -23.22 -5.06
N GLY A 55 0.22 -21.90 -4.97
CA GLY A 55 0.65 -20.96 -6.01
C GLY A 55 2.16 -20.70 -6.02
N PRO A 56 2.69 -20.10 -7.10
CA PRO A 56 4.06 -19.61 -7.11
C PRO A 56 4.24 -18.47 -6.09
N VAL A 57 5.45 -18.35 -5.53
CA VAL A 57 5.80 -17.29 -4.56
C VAL A 57 5.51 -15.89 -5.09
N ALA A 58 5.76 -15.67 -6.38
CA ALA A 58 5.40 -14.44 -7.08
C ALA A 58 5.00 -14.74 -8.52
N VAL A 59 3.98 -14.05 -9.02
CA VAL A 59 3.53 -14.10 -10.41
C VAL A 59 4.01 -12.82 -11.10
N ALA A 60 4.46 -12.92 -12.36
CA ALA A 60 4.84 -11.76 -13.19
C ALA A 60 5.95 -10.86 -12.61
N VAL A 61 7.00 -11.47 -12.05
CA VAL A 61 8.14 -10.78 -11.41
C VAL A 61 8.78 -9.73 -12.34
N ASP A 62 8.93 -10.05 -13.63
CA ASP A 62 9.52 -9.14 -14.62
C ASP A 62 8.69 -7.86 -14.81
N GLN A 63 7.36 -7.99 -14.81
CA GLN A 63 6.46 -6.84 -14.97
C GLN A 63 6.43 -5.97 -13.71
N ALA A 64 6.50 -6.58 -12.52
CA ALA A 64 6.62 -5.85 -11.27
C ALA A 64 7.91 -5.01 -11.24
N ASN A 65 9.04 -5.60 -11.63
CA ASN A 65 10.32 -4.90 -11.71
C ASN A 65 10.27 -3.70 -12.66
N LEU A 66 9.62 -3.82 -13.83
CA LEU A 66 9.49 -2.71 -14.77
C LEU A 66 8.68 -1.53 -14.21
N GLN A 67 7.65 -1.79 -13.40
CA GLN A 67 6.83 -0.75 -12.77
C GLN A 67 7.49 -0.10 -11.55
N HIS A 68 8.46 -0.78 -10.92
CA HIS A 68 9.14 -0.29 -9.72
C HIS A 68 10.24 0.77 -9.98
N TYR A 69 10.63 1.03 -11.24
CA TYR A 69 11.71 1.98 -11.59
C TYR A 69 11.25 3.20 -12.40
N GLU A 70 9.97 3.58 -12.34
CA GLU A 70 9.45 4.65 -13.22
C GLU A 70 9.88 6.08 -12.82
N ALA A 71 10.33 6.32 -11.59
CA ALA A 71 10.66 7.67 -11.12
C ALA A 71 12.12 7.82 -10.63
N PRO A 72 12.79 8.94 -10.94
CA PRO A 72 14.15 9.22 -10.47
C PRO A 72 14.18 9.50 -8.96
N THR A 73 15.31 9.22 -8.30
CA THR A 73 15.48 9.45 -6.84
C THR A 73 15.18 10.89 -6.42
N GLU A 74 15.49 11.87 -7.28
CA GLU A 74 15.22 13.28 -7.06
C GLU A 74 13.73 13.57 -6.86
N PHE A 75 12.84 12.85 -7.56
CA PHE A 75 11.40 12.98 -7.37
C PHE A 75 11.01 12.58 -5.95
N PHE A 76 11.52 11.45 -5.45
CA PHE A 76 11.22 10.96 -4.11
C PHE A 76 11.71 11.92 -3.02
N ARG A 77 12.84 12.61 -3.25
CA ARG A 77 13.34 13.63 -2.31
C ARG A 77 12.41 14.84 -2.18
N LEU A 78 11.51 15.06 -3.14
CA LEU A 78 10.54 16.17 -3.10
C LEU A 78 9.24 15.77 -2.38
N VAL A 79 8.89 14.48 -2.37
CA VAL A 79 7.57 14.01 -1.90
C VAL A 79 7.62 13.16 -0.62
N LEU A 80 8.77 12.59 -0.28
CA LEU A 80 8.96 11.81 0.95
C LEU A 80 9.62 12.63 2.06
N GLY A 81 9.59 12.09 3.28
CA GLY A 81 10.27 12.69 4.41
C GLY A 81 11.78 12.42 4.42
N PRO A 82 12.49 12.91 5.45
CA PRO A 82 13.95 12.81 5.56
C PRO A 82 14.50 11.38 5.53
N ARG A 83 13.70 10.37 5.92
CA ARG A 83 14.08 8.95 5.88
C ARG A 83 13.83 8.29 4.53
N MET A 84 13.29 9.04 3.55
CA MET A 84 12.94 8.51 2.23
C MET A 84 12.02 7.28 2.33
N LYS A 85 11.15 7.26 3.35
CA LYS A 85 10.39 6.06 3.69
C LYS A 85 9.22 5.90 2.73
N TYR A 86 9.34 4.98 1.78
CA TYR A 86 8.30 4.71 0.79
C TYR A 86 7.29 3.64 1.24
N SER A 87 6.76 3.81 2.47
CA SER A 87 5.71 2.99 3.06
C SER A 87 5.02 3.76 4.19
N SER A 88 3.86 3.30 4.69
CA SER A 88 3.04 4.05 5.66
C SER A 88 3.83 4.60 6.85
N GLY A 89 3.70 5.90 7.14
CA GLY A 89 4.11 6.49 8.42
C GLY A 89 3.14 6.15 9.55
N LEU A 90 3.54 6.43 10.79
CA LEU A 90 2.68 6.34 11.98
C LEU A 90 2.27 7.76 12.39
N TRP A 91 0.98 7.99 12.62
CA TRP A 91 0.44 9.31 12.95
C TRP A 91 -0.30 9.27 14.30
N PRO A 92 0.41 9.38 15.43
CA PRO A 92 -0.20 9.29 16.77
C PRO A 92 -1.21 10.39 17.06
N ASP A 93 -1.00 11.58 16.49
CA ASP A 93 -1.87 12.74 16.68
C ASP A 93 -1.90 13.63 15.43
N ARG A 94 -2.65 14.74 15.52
CA ARG A 94 -2.87 15.68 14.40
C ARG A 94 -1.69 16.63 14.15
N ALA A 95 -0.80 16.81 15.12
CA ALA A 95 0.35 17.71 15.02
C ALA A 95 1.61 16.99 14.52
N THR A 96 1.59 15.65 14.46
CA THR A 96 2.67 14.82 13.90
C THR A 96 3.04 15.31 12.50
N THR A 97 4.33 15.61 12.29
CA THR A 97 4.84 15.98 10.96
C THR A 97 5.14 14.73 10.13
N LEU A 98 5.38 14.91 8.83
CA LEU A 98 5.81 13.78 7.98
C LEU A 98 7.10 13.14 8.52
N ALA A 99 8.08 13.94 8.91
CA ALA A 99 9.34 13.46 9.48
C ALA A 99 9.12 12.66 10.78
N ASP A 100 8.29 13.19 11.68
CA ASP A 100 7.95 12.49 12.93
C ASP A 100 7.24 11.15 12.64
N SER A 101 6.39 11.12 11.61
CA SER A 101 5.65 9.91 11.24
C SER A 101 6.55 8.78 10.72
N GLU A 102 7.67 9.14 10.07
CA GLU A 102 8.66 8.18 9.59
C GLU A 102 9.43 7.59 10.78
N GLU A 103 9.95 8.44 11.66
CA GLU A 103 10.68 8.03 12.87
C GLU A 103 9.81 7.14 13.78
N ALA A 104 8.57 7.57 14.04
CA ALA A 104 7.66 6.85 14.91
C ALA A 104 7.31 5.46 14.35
N MET A 105 7.22 5.32 13.02
CA MET A 105 7.00 4.02 12.39
C MET A 105 8.24 3.13 12.47
N LEU A 106 9.44 3.68 12.19
CA LEU A 106 10.70 2.94 12.28
C LEU A 106 10.95 2.45 13.71
N ASP A 107 10.67 3.26 14.71
CA ASP A 107 10.77 2.88 16.12
C ASP A 107 9.80 1.73 16.48
N ILE A 108 8.57 1.73 15.94
CA ILE A 108 7.67 0.58 16.09
C ILE A 108 8.24 -0.68 15.43
N PHE A 109 8.88 -0.59 14.26
CA PHE A 109 9.51 -1.75 13.63
C PHE A 109 10.61 -2.32 14.53
N CYS A 110 11.53 -1.48 15.01
CA CYS A 110 12.59 -1.90 15.93
C CYS A 110 12.03 -2.57 17.19
N ARG A 111 11.01 -1.97 17.81
CA ARG A 111 10.39 -2.52 19.02
C ARG A 111 9.68 -3.85 18.78
N ARG A 112 8.90 -3.96 17.70
CA ARG A 112 8.12 -5.18 17.39
C ARG A 112 8.98 -6.32 16.86
N ALA A 113 10.09 -6.00 16.18
CA ALA A 113 11.10 -6.97 15.81
C ALA A 113 12.09 -7.27 16.96
N GLU A 114 11.91 -6.64 18.12
CA GLU A 114 12.75 -6.78 19.32
C GLU A 114 14.25 -6.60 19.04
N LEU A 115 14.58 -5.65 18.17
CA LEU A 115 15.96 -5.40 17.76
C LEU A 115 16.81 -4.94 18.96
N ARG A 116 18.02 -5.48 19.04
CA ARG A 116 19.02 -5.13 20.05
C ARG A 116 20.36 -4.89 19.38
N ASP A 117 21.19 -4.11 20.07
CA ASP A 117 22.56 -3.87 19.63
C ASP A 117 23.34 -5.17 19.44
N GLY A 118 24.21 -5.21 18.42
CA GLY A 118 24.99 -6.39 18.04
C GLY A 118 24.26 -7.43 17.17
N MET A 119 22.98 -7.23 16.83
CA MET A 119 22.27 -8.11 15.88
C MET A 119 22.64 -7.84 14.43
N SER A 120 22.69 -8.90 13.62
CA SER A 120 22.71 -8.79 12.15
C SER A 120 21.28 -8.73 11.63
N VAL A 121 20.96 -7.70 10.83
CA VAL A 121 19.61 -7.45 10.30
C VAL A 121 19.60 -7.58 8.78
N LEU A 122 18.57 -8.24 8.25
CA LEU A 122 18.24 -8.29 6.82
C LEU A 122 16.90 -7.58 6.60
N ASP A 123 16.89 -6.57 5.74
CA ASP A 123 15.68 -5.88 5.28
C ASP A 123 15.37 -6.30 3.84
N LEU A 124 14.19 -6.91 3.64
CA LEU A 124 13.75 -7.40 2.33
C LEU A 124 12.79 -6.38 1.73
N GLY A 125 13.25 -5.72 0.66
CA GLY A 125 12.58 -4.59 -0.01
C GLY A 125 11.14 -4.83 -0.43
#